data_AF-A0A5D2YAT5-F1
#
_entry.id   AF-A0A5D2YAT5-F1
#
_cell.length_a   1.000
_cell.length_b   1.000
_cell.length_c   1.000
_cell.angle_alpha   90.00
_cell.angle_beta   90.00
_cell.angle_gamma   90.00
#
_symmetry.space_group_name_H-M   'P 1'
#
loop_
_entity.id
_entity.type
_entity.pdbx_description
1 polymer ?
#
loop_
_entity_poly.entity_id
_entity_poly.type
_entity_poly.pdbx_seq_one_letter_code
_entity_poly.pdbx_strand_id
1 'polypeptide(L)'
;MSKELISMLSSRLIAVISFFLALTLVRGFEGTIGVNYGTVANNLPPPAQVAHFLLESTVINRVRLFDANPEILRAFAHTGVAVTISVPNDQIPDLTKLNFAQQWVEDYIQPHTPATNIVRILVGNEVISTANKLLIVSLVPAMETLQTVLVAASLDRRIQVSTPHSLGILSNSSPPSTGKFRQGYDTHVIKPLLSFLRDSNSPFMVNPYPFFDCSPDTLDYALFRPNAGVFDENTRVFYTNMLDAQLDAVFSAMKLLGFDDLEIVIAETGWPSMGDATQFGVDAKSAAEYNGNLMRHVTSGVGTPLMPNRTFETYIFALFNEDLKPGPTCERYFGLFRTDMTPVYDIGILRPTVAAAANIEHATCLLVITVGLLIIKNHG
;
A
#
# COMPACT_ATOMS: atom_id res chain seq x y z
N MET A 1 -16.02 58.01 15.35
CA MET A 1 -15.76 56.82 14.53
C MET A 1 -17.09 56.08 14.38
N SER A 2 -17.65 56.01 13.17
CA SER A 2 -19.05 55.59 12.96
C SER A 2 -19.29 54.12 13.33
N LYS A 3 -20.50 53.80 13.82
CA LYS A 3 -20.91 52.43 14.18
C LYS A 3 -20.70 51.44 13.02
N GLU A 4 -20.82 51.91 11.78
CA GLU A 4 -20.56 51.14 10.56
C GLU A 4 -19.10 50.73 10.40
N LEU A 5 -18.15 51.61 10.74
CA LEU A 5 -16.72 51.27 10.66
C LEU A 5 -16.34 50.20 11.67
N ILE A 6 -16.93 50.25 12.88
CA ILE A 6 -16.74 49.23 13.93
C ILE A 6 -17.33 47.90 13.49
N SER A 7 -18.53 47.90 12.89
CA SER A 7 -19.19 46.71 12.36
C SER A 7 -18.43 46.06 11.19
N MET A 8 -17.82 46.86 10.31
CA MET A 8 -16.99 46.36 9.21
C MET A 8 -15.64 45.81 9.69
N LEU A 9 -15.04 46.42 10.72
CA LEU A 9 -13.81 45.93 11.33
C LEU A 9 -14.07 44.62 12.09
N SER A 10 -15.21 44.48 12.77
CA SER A 10 -15.57 43.24 13.47
C SER A 10 -15.90 42.10 12.50
N SER A 11 -16.58 42.36 11.38
CA SER A 11 -16.88 41.31 10.40
C SER A 11 -15.63 40.80 9.67
N ARG A 12 -14.69 41.69 9.35
CA ARG A 12 -13.38 41.31 8.79
C ARG A 12 -12.54 40.53 9.80
N LEU A 13 -12.55 40.93 11.07
CA LEU A 13 -11.82 40.21 12.12
C LEU A 13 -12.41 38.81 12.35
N ILE A 14 -13.73 38.65 12.33
CA ILE A 14 -14.40 37.35 12.41
C ILE A 14 -14.05 36.49 11.19
N ALA A 15 -14.09 37.05 9.97
CA ALA A 15 -13.72 36.31 8.76
C ALA A 15 -12.26 35.83 8.77
N VAL A 16 -11.34 36.66 9.26
CA VAL A 16 -9.92 36.31 9.43
C VAL A 16 -9.75 35.22 10.49
N ILE A 17 -10.42 35.33 11.64
CA ILE A 17 -10.38 34.30 12.69
C ILE A 17 -11.00 33.00 12.19
N SER A 18 -12.12 33.02 11.46
CA SER A 18 -12.72 31.83 10.86
C SER A 18 -11.84 31.21 9.79
N PHE A 19 -11.10 32.00 9.01
CA PHE A 19 -10.12 31.51 8.04
C PHE A 19 -8.93 30.84 8.73
N PHE A 20 -8.36 31.46 9.77
CA PHE A 20 -7.27 30.85 10.55
C PHE A 20 -7.74 29.62 11.35
N LEU A 21 -8.98 29.61 11.87
CA LEU A 21 -9.57 28.46 12.54
C LEU A 21 -9.82 27.30 11.56
N ALA A 22 -10.24 27.59 10.33
CA ALA A 22 -10.35 26.62 9.25
C ALA A 22 -8.96 26.04 8.89
N LEU A 23 -7.91 26.87 8.82
CA LEU A 23 -6.52 26.43 8.64
C LEU A 23 -6.00 25.54 9.78
N THR A 24 -6.43 25.77 11.04
CA THR A 24 -6.08 24.89 12.17
C THR A 24 -6.90 23.60 12.24
N LEU A 25 -8.06 23.56 11.59
CA LEU A 25 -8.95 22.39 11.51
C LEU A 25 -8.63 21.48 10.32
N VAL A 26 -7.83 21.93 9.35
CA VAL A 26 -7.13 21.02 8.42
C VAL A 26 -6.01 20.33 9.21
N ARG A 27 -6.38 19.42 10.11
CA ARG A 27 -5.52 18.26 10.32
C ARG A 27 -5.47 17.59 8.95
N GLY A 28 -4.33 17.72 8.27
CA GLY A 28 -4.02 16.87 7.13
C GLY A 28 -4.35 15.46 7.58
N PHE A 29 -5.31 14.85 6.90
CA PHE A 29 -5.75 13.53 7.25
C PHE A 29 -4.52 12.62 7.01
N GLU A 30 -3.92 12.10 8.08
CA GLU A 30 -2.74 11.22 8.00
C GLU A 30 -3.21 9.85 7.48
N GLY A 31 -3.61 9.79 6.21
CA GLY A 31 -3.74 8.52 5.52
C GLY A 31 -2.43 7.77 5.66
N THR A 32 -2.53 6.53 6.12
CA THR A 32 -1.35 5.73 6.44
C THR A 32 -0.81 5.11 5.17
N ILE A 33 0.18 5.78 4.56
CA ILE A 33 0.91 5.31 3.39
C ILE A 33 2.13 4.51 3.84
N GLY A 34 2.13 3.24 3.47
CA GLY A 34 3.25 2.34 3.52
C GLY A 34 3.84 2.05 2.15
N VAL A 35 4.93 1.31 2.13
CA VAL A 35 5.57 0.83 0.91
C VAL A 35 5.99 -0.64 1.06
N ASN A 36 5.91 -1.40 -0.02
CA ASN A 36 6.48 -2.73 -0.09
C ASN A 36 7.99 -2.63 -0.34
N TYR A 37 8.81 -3.15 0.57
CA TYR A 37 10.26 -3.24 0.40
C TYR A 37 10.62 -4.64 -0.09
N GLY A 38 10.52 -4.81 -1.41
CA GLY A 38 10.94 -6.02 -2.11
C GLY A 38 12.45 -6.13 -2.21
N THR A 39 12.96 -7.36 -2.19
CA THR A 39 14.39 -7.69 -2.15
C THR A 39 14.82 -8.61 -3.28
N VAL A 40 13.99 -8.79 -4.32
CA VAL A 40 14.30 -9.64 -5.48
C VAL A 40 15.18 -8.85 -6.46
N ALA A 41 16.36 -8.46 -5.99
CA ALA A 41 17.34 -7.67 -6.72
C ALA A 41 18.76 -7.87 -6.16
N ASN A 42 19.78 -7.58 -6.97
CA ASN A 42 21.20 -7.73 -6.55
C ASN A 42 21.93 -6.39 -6.39
N ASN A 43 21.23 -5.27 -6.57
CA ASN A 43 21.80 -3.92 -6.64
C ASN A 43 21.15 -2.94 -5.65
N LEU A 44 20.40 -3.45 -4.66
CA LEU A 44 19.72 -2.63 -3.65
C LEU A 44 20.71 -1.98 -2.66
N PRO A 45 20.39 -0.79 -2.11
CA PRO A 45 21.14 -0.21 -1.01
C PRO A 45 21.15 -1.10 0.24
N PRO A 46 22.16 -0.94 1.11
CA PRO A 46 22.17 -1.58 2.43
C PRO A 46 20.90 -1.22 3.23
N PRO A 47 20.30 -2.17 3.98
CA PRO A 47 19.05 -1.94 4.70
C PRO A 47 19.07 -0.74 5.65
N ALA A 48 20.19 -0.48 6.31
CA ALA A 48 20.35 0.69 7.18
C ALA A 48 20.16 2.02 6.42
N GLN A 49 20.72 2.13 5.21
CA GLN A 49 20.54 3.33 4.39
C GLN A 49 19.08 3.47 3.95
N VAL A 50 18.41 2.37 3.63
CA VAL A 50 16.98 2.38 3.28
C VAL A 50 16.13 2.85 4.46
N ALA A 51 16.38 2.33 5.67
CA ALA A 51 15.65 2.72 6.87
C ALA A 51 15.83 4.22 7.19
N HIS A 52 17.07 4.73 7.10
CA HIS A 52 17.36 6.15 7.24
C HIS A 52 16.67 6.99 6.16
N PHE A 53 16.73 6.56 4.90
CA PHE A 53 16.06 7.24 3.79
C PHE A 53 14.56 7.38 4.02
N LEU A 54 13.87 6.30 4.42
CA LEU A 54 12.44 6.36 4.71
C LEU A 54 12.14 7.35 5.85
N LEU A 55 12.90 7.27 6.95
CA LEU A 55 12.73 8.10 8.14
C LEU A 55 12.96 9.60 7.87
N GLU A 56 14.03 9.92 7.14
CA GLU A 56 14.55 11.28 7.03
C GLU A 56 14.05 11.99 5.77
N SER A 57 13.85 11.24 4.68
CA SER A 57 13.61 11.82 3.35
C SER A 57 12.19 11.67 2.85
N THR A 58 11.37 10.79 3.44
CA THR A 58 10.02 10.50 2.94
C THR A 58 8.93 10.73 3.99
N VAL A 59 7.69 10.81 3.55
CA VAL A 59 6.50 10.77 4.42
C VAL A 59 6.05 9.34 4.75
N ILE A 60 6.69 8.31 4.17
CA ILE A 60 6.37 6.90 4.42
C ILE A 60 6.76 6.55 5.86
N ASN A 61 5.80 6.02 6.61
CA ASN A 61 6.01 5.59 7.99
C ASN A 61 5.70 4.10 8.21
N ARG A 62 5.43 3.35 7.13
CA ARG A 62 5.25 1.89 7.18
C ARG A 62 5.99 1.18 6.06
N VAL A 63 6.49 -0.01 6.38
CA VAL A 63 7.11 -0.90 5.40
C VAL A 63 6.53 -2.30 5.52
N ARG A 64 6.31 -2.94 4.38
CA ARG A 64 6.00 -4.38 4.30
C ARG A 64 7.20 -5.12 3.74
N LEU A 65 7.64 -6.15 4.46
CA LEU A 65 8.69 -7.09 4.08
C LEU A 65 8.07 -8.42 3.64
N PHE A 66 8.70 -9.10 2.69
CA PHE A 66 8.25 -10.39 2.15
C PHE A 66 8.85 -11.61 2.85
N ASP A 67 9.74 -11.37 3.82
CA ASP A 67 10.32 -12.36 4.72
C ASP A 67 10.59 -11.71 6.10
N ALA A 68 11.24 -12.46 6.99
CA ALA A 68 11.69 -12.00 8.30
C ALA A 68 13.22 -11.79 8.35
N ASN A 69 13.80 -11.14 7.33
CA ASN A 69 15.25 -10.92 7.27
C ASN A 69 15.77 -10.12 8.50
N PRO A 70 16.65 -10.72 9.33
CA PRO A 70 17.11 -10.11 10.58
C PRO A 70 18.06 -8.93 10.38
N GLU A 71 18.69 -8.79 9.22
CA GLU A 71 19.47 -7.59 8.89
C GLU A 71 18.56 -6.40 8.62
N ILE A 72 17.49 -6.60 7.84
CA ILE A 72 16.49 -5.56 7.58
C ILE A 72 15.77 -5.19 8.88
N LEU A 73 15.35 -6.16 9.68
CA LEU A 73 14.68 -5.89 10.96
C LEU A 73 15.55 -5.07 11.91
N ARG A 74 16.86 -5.35 11.99
CA ARG A 74 17.81 -4.55 12.77
C ARG A 74 17.96 -3.13 12.23
N ALA A 75 17.97 -2.95 10.91
CA ALA A 75 18.07 -1.63 10.30
C ALA A 75 16.89 -0.70 10.66
N PHE A 76 15.70 -1.26 10.90
CA PHE A 76 14.53 -0.50 11.31
C PHE A 76 14.42 -0.26 12.83
N ALA A 77 15.36 -0.76 13.64
CA ALA A 77 15.35 -0.55 15.08
C ALA A 77 15.41 0.95 15.42
N HIS A 78 14.57 1.39 16.35
CA HIS A 78 14.45 2.76 16.85
C HIS A 78 14.06 3.82 15.80
N THR A 79 13.70 3.42 14.58
CA THR A 79 13.22 4.35 13.54
C THR A 79 11.77 4.80 13.76
N GLY A 80 10.98 4.01 14.48
CA GLY A 80 9.53 4.22 14.66
C GLY A 80 8.68 3.81 13.45
N VAL A 81 9.28 3.53 12.29
CA VAL A 81 8.60 3.02 11.09
C VAL A 81 7.91 1.69 11.43
N ALA A 82 6.62 1.58 11.16
CA ALA A 82 5.85 0.37 11.41
C ALA A 82 6.24 -0.72 10.40
N VAL A 83 6.65 -1.88 10.89
CA VAL A 83 7.11 -3.00 10.06
C VAL A 83 6.03 -4.09 10.05
N THR A 84 5.55 -4.41 8.86
CA THR A 84 4.76 -5.62 8.58
C THR A 84 5.69 -6.63 7.93
N ILE A 85 5.74 -7.85 8.45
CA ILE A 85 6.59 -8.92 7.91
C ILE A 85 5.74 -10.03 7.33
N SER A 86 6.29 -10.81 6.40
CA SER A 86 5.60 -11.97 5.83
C SER A 86 6.33 -13.25 6.17
N VAL A 87 5.56 -14.29 6.49
CA VAL A 87 6.03 -15.67 6.52
C VAL A 87 6.06 -16.17 5.07
N PRO A 88 7.18 -16.72 4.57
CA PRO A 88 7.23 -17.37 3.27
C PRO A 88 6.19 -18.49 3.12
N ASN A 89 5.60 -18.63 1.93
CA ASN A 89 4.51 -19.58 1.67
C ASN A 89 4.86 -21.03 2.00
N ASP A 90 6.11 -21.44 1.79
CA ASP A 90 6.60 -22.79 2.05
C ASP A 90 6.64 -23.16 3.55
N GLN A 91 6.69 -22.17 4.44
CA GLN A 91 6.71 -22.39 5.90
C GLN A 91 5.31 -22.53 6.52
N ILE A 92 4.24 -22.21 5.79
CA ILE A 92 2.86 -22.21 6.32
C ILE A 92 2.47 -23.58 6.93
N PRO A 93 2.74 -24.74 6.30
CA PRO A 93 2.37 -26.03 6.87
C PRO A 93 3.07 -26.32 8.20
N ASP A 94 4.32 -25.87 8.37
CA ASP A 94 5.07 -26.10 9.60
C ASP A 94 4.60 -25.20 10.74
N LEU A 95 4.12 -23.98 10.46
CA LEU A 95 3.51 -23.10 11.46
C LEU A 95 2.24 -23.66 12.11
N THR A 96 1.62 -24.69 11.54
CA THR A 96 0.52 -25.40 12.21
C THR A 96 0.98 -26.10 13.49
N LYS A 97 2.29 -26.39 13.62
CA LYS A 97 2.90 -27.05 14.77
C LYS A 97 3.32 -26.00 15.80
N LEU A 98 2.79 -26.10 17.02
CA LEU A 98 3.04 -25.12 18.08
C LEU A 98 4.53 -24.90 18.37
N ASN A 99 5.33 -25.97 18.45
CA ASN A 99 6.77 -25.88 18.70
C ASN A 99 7.52 -25.13 17.59
N PHE A 100 7.14 -25.33 16.33
CA PHE A 100 7.73 -24.62 15.21
C PHE A 100 7.34 -23.14 15.23
N ALA A 101 6.06 -22.83 15.47
CA ALA A 101 5.60 -21.44 15.60
C ALA A 101 6.24 -20.70 16.78
N GLN A 102 6.44 -21.37 17.92
CA GLN A 102 7.19 -20.85 19.07
C GLN A 102 8.62 -20.49 18.67
N GLN A 103 9.34 -21.44 18.09
CA GLN A 103 10.71 -21.21 17.61
C GLN A 103 10.77 -20.07 16.59
N TRP A 104 9.83 -20.02 15.65
CA TRP A 104 9.76 -18.96 14.65
C TRP A 104 9.61 -17.57 15.29
N VAL A 105 8.74 -17.42 16.30
CA VAL A 105 8.57 -16.15 17.02
C VAL A 105 9.82 -15.81 17.86
N GLU A 106 10.43 -16.80 18.50
CA GLU A 106 11.68 -16.64 19.28
C GLU A 106 12.87 -16.24 18.40
N ASP A 107 12.96 -16.75 17.17
CA ASP A 107 14.07 -16.49 16.26
C ASP A 107 13.90 -15.15 15.52
N TYR A 108 12.68 -14.85 15.05
CA TYR A 108 12.47 -13.76 14.09
C TYR A 108 11.75 -12.53 14.66
N ILE A 109 11.09 -12.64 15.81
CA ILE A 109 10.24 -11.54 16.35
C ILE A 109 10.78 -11.00 17.66
N GLN A 110 11.00 -11.88 18.64
CA GLN A 110 11.44 -11.49 19.97
C GLN A 110 12.78 -10.73 19.96
N PRO A 111 13.81 -11.10 19.18
CA PRO A 111 15.11 -10.44 19.22
C PRO A 111 15.06 -8.98 18.73
N HIS A 112 14.03 -8.62 17.97
CA HIS A 112 13.86 -7.28 17.40
C HIS A 112 12.81 -6.45 18.15
N THR A 113 11.99 -7.06 19.00
CA THR A 113 10.89 -6.38 19.70
C THR A 113 11.32 -5.98 21.11
N PRO A 114 11.12 -4.72 21.58
CA PRO A 114 10.35 -3.64 20.94
C PRO A 114 11.20 -2.62 20.17
N ALA A 115 12.50 -2.86 19.97
CA ALA A 115 13.38 -1.90 19.30
C ALA A 115 12.89 -1.57 17.89
N THR A 116 12.52 -2.59 17.12
CA THR A 116 11.84 -2.48 15.82
C THR A 116 10.33 -2.51 16.05
N ASN A 117 9.61 -1.56 15.45
CA ASN A 117 8.16 -1.43 15.59
C ASN A 117 7.42 -2.43 14.70
N ILE A 118 7.54 -3.73 15.00
CA ILE A 118 6.79 -4.78 14.30
C ILE A 118 5.32 -4.67 14.72
N VAL A 119 4.43 -4.48 13.74
CA VAL A 119 2.98 -4.28 13.97
C VAL A 119 2.12 -5.41 13.43
N ARG A 120 2.65 -6.22 12.51
CA ARG A 120 1.87 -7.26 11.84
C ARG A 120 2.74 -8.36 11.25
N ILE A 121 2.25 -9.60 11.36
CA ILE A 121 2.80 -10.78 10.68
C ILE A 121 1.77 -11.26 9.65
N LEU A 122 2.20 -11.43 8.41
CA LEU A 122 1.41 -11.93 7.30
C LEU A 122 1.77 -13.39 7.05
N VAL A 123 0.81 -14.31 7.24
CA VAL A 123 1.04 -15.72 6.95
C VAL A 123 0.89 -15.94 5.45
N GLY A 124 2.02 -15.97 4.75
CA GLY A 124 2.06 -16.12 3.29
C GLY A 124 1.78 -14.85 2.50
N ASN A 125 1.74 -15.02 1.18
CA ASN A 125 1.29 -14.04 0.19
C ASN A 125 0.48 -14.75 -0.90
N GLU A 126 -0.76 -14.28 -1.12
CA GLU A 126 -1.69 -14.77 -2.15
C GLU A 126 -1.89 -16.30 -2.13
N VAL A 127 -1.89 -16.88 -0.93
CA VAL A 127 -1.86 -18.34 -0.70
C VAL A 127 -2.96 -19.09 -1.45
N ILE A 128 -4.17 -18.53 -1.50
CA ILE A 128 -5.33 -19.13 -2.17
C ILE A 128 -5.11 -19.21 -3.69
N SER A 129 -4.40 -18.26 -4.28
CA SER A 129 -4.10 -18.21 -5.71
C SER A 129 -3.03 -19.21 -6.13
N THR A 130 -2.27 -19.78 -5.19
CA THR A 130 -1.30 -20.84 -5.49
C THR A 130 -1.94 -22.14 -5.95
N ALA A 131 -3.25 -22.32 -5.70
CA ALA A 131 -3.99 -23.58 -5.88
C ALA A 131 -3.36 -24.81 -5.17
N ASN A 132 -2.38 -24.59 -4.29
CA ASN A 132 -1.74 -25.65 -3.53
C ASN A 132 -2.63 -26.01 -2.34
N LYS A 133 -3.25 -27.19 -2.40
CA LYS A 133 -4.18 -27.67 -1.36
C LYS A 133 -3.55 -27.67 0.03
N LEU A 134 -2.28 -28.07 0.17
CA LEU A 134 -1.61 -28.13 1.47
C LEU A 134 -1.45 -26.73 2.07
N LEU A 135 -1.02 -25.76 1.27
CA LEU A 135 -0.88 -24.38 1.74
C LEU A 135 -2.22 -23.78 2.14
N ILE A 136 -3.25 -23.98 1.31
CA ILE A 136 -4.60 -23.43 1.55
C ILE A 136 -5.22 -24.00 2.82
N VAL A 137 -5.18 -25.33 3.02
CA VAL A 137 -5.77 -25.94 4.23
C VAL A 137 -4.98 -25.65 5.50
N SER A 138 -3.69 -25.31 5.37
CA SER A 138 -2.82 -24.99 6.52
C SER A 138 -2.88 -23.52 6.91
N LEU A 139 -3.44 -22.64 6.06
CA LEU A 139 -3.40 -21.19 6.25
C LEU A 139 -4.03 -20.72 7.56
N VAL A 140 -5.32 -21.01 7.76
CA VAL A 140 -6.03 -20.58 8.99
C VAL A 140 -5.46 -21.26 10.24
N PRO A 141 -5.19 -22.59 10.26
CA PRO A 141 -4.53 -23.21 11.40
C PRO A 141 -3.16 -22.61 11.74
N ALA A 142 -2.36 -22.23 10.75
CA ALA A 142 -1.07 -21.56 10.98
C ALA A 142 -1.25 -20.17 11.63
N MET A 143 -2.25 -19.41 11.18
CA MET A 143 -2.60 -18.11 11.77
C MET A 143 -3.07 -18.25 13.23
N GLU A 144 -3.92 -19.23 13.52
CA GLU A 144 -4.40 -19.56 14.86
C GLU A 144 -3.26 -19.98 15.81
N THR A 145 -2.36 -20.85 15.34
CA THR A 145 -1.19 -21.26 16.11
C THR A 145 -0.26 -20.08 16.37
N LEU A 146 0.02 -19.24 15.38
CA LEU A 146 0.84 -18.05 15.55
C LEU A 146 0.22 -17.06 16.54
N GLN A 147 -1.09 -16.82 16.45
CA GLN A 147 -1.81 -15.98 17.42
C GLN A 147 -1.68 -16.54 18.85
N THR A 148 -1.80 -17.86 19.01
CA THR A 148 -1.63 -18.53 20.31
C THR A 148 -0.23 -18.28 20.90
N VAL A 149 0.81 -18.36 20.06
CA VAL A 149 2.19 -18.07 20.47
C VAL A 149 2.37 -16.60 20.83
N LEU A 150 1.81 -15.68 20.06
CA LEU A 150 1.87 -14.25 20.36
C LEU A 150 1.18 -13.90 21.68
N VAL A 151 0.03 -14.51 21.97
CA VAL A 151 -0.66 -14.35 23.27
C VAL A 151 0.21 -14.88 24.41
N ALA A 152 0.80 -16.08 24.26
CA ALA A 152 1.70 -16.65 25.26
C ALA A 152 2.93 -15.77 25.53
N ALA A 153 3.43 -15.09 24.49
CA ALA A 153 4.53 -14.13 24.57
C ALA A 153 4.09 -12.70 24.98
N SER A 154 2.79 -12.45 25.21
CA SER A 154 2.22 -11.11 25.48
C SER A 154 2.52 -10.08 24.38
N LEU A 155 2.62 -10.53 23.13
CA LEU A 155 2.85 -9.73 21.92
C LEU A 155 1.57 -9.49 21.10
N ASP A 156 0.49 -10.20 21.39
CA ASP A 156 -0.80 -10.17 20.69
C ASP A 156 -1.43 -8.76 20.63
N ARG A 157 -1.19 -7.94 21.65
CA ARG A 157 -1.69 -6.54 21.69
C ARG A 157 -0.92 -5.58 20.78
N ARG A 158 0.28 -5.97 20.35
CA ARG A 158 1.18 -5.15 19.52
C ARG A 158 1.23 -5.65 18.09
N ILE A 159 1.14 -6.96 17.89
CA ILE A 159 1.41 -7.62 16.61
C ILE A 159 0.14 -8.34 16.17
N GLN A 160 -0.47 -7.84 15.09
CA GLN A 160 -1.61 -8.47 14.43
C GLN A 160 -1.17 -9.64 13.54
N VAL A 161 -2.05 -10.60 13.29
CA VAL A 161 -1.82 -11.70 12.33
C VAL A 161 -2.84 -11.58 11.21
N SER A 162 -2.38 -11.54 9.96
CA SER A 162 -3.25 -11.52 8.78
C SER A 162 -2.62 -12.30 7.61
N THR A 163 -3.20 -12.20 6.42
CA THR A 163 -2.66 -12.76 5.18
C THR A 163 -3.21 -11.96 3.99
N PRO A 164 -2.36 -11.54 3.04
CA PRO A 164 -2.77 -10.76 1.89
C PRO A 164 -3.25 -11.65 0.74
N HIS A 165 -4.29 -11.19 0.05
CA HIS A 165 -4.91 -11.93 -1.04
C HIS A 165 -4.94 -11.15 -2.35
N SER A 166 -4.56 -11.78 -3.46
CA SER A 166 -4.95 -11.28 -4.79
C SER A 166 -6.47 -11.21 -4.90
N LEU A 167 -6.99 -10.34 -5.77
CA LEU A 167 -8.42 -10.31 -6.08
C LEU A 167 -8.93 -11.54 -6.84
N GLY A 168 -8.02 -12.45 -7.24
CA GLY A 168 -8.36 -13.77 -7.75
C GLY A 168 -9.16 -14.63 -6.77
N ILE A 169 -9.30 -14.25 -5.49
CA ILE A 169 -10.23 -14.92 -4.56
C ILE A 169 -11.71 -14.69 -4.87
N LEU A 170 -12.03 -13.70 -5.72
CA LEU A 170 -13.38 -13.40 -6.16
C LEU A 170 -13.75 -14.25 -7.39
N SER A 171 -14.99 -14.76 -7.42
CA SER A 171 -15.60 -15.33 -8.62
C SER A 171 -16.36 -14.29 -9.44
N ASN A 172 -16.76 -13.19 -8.80
CA ASN A 172 -17.45 -12.09 -9.43
C ASN A 172 -17.05 -10.79 -8.74
N SER A 173 -16.88 -9.72 -9.52
CA SER A 173 -16.46 -8.40 -9.06
C SER A 173 -17.07 -7.25 -9.88
N SER A 174 -17.87 -7.54 -10.91
CA SER A 174 -18.46 -6.52 -11.78
C SER A 174 -19.94 -6.82 -12.08
N PRO A 175 -20.87 -5.92 -11.72
CA PRO A 175 -20.61 -4.66 -11.00
C PRO A 175 -20.22 -4.93 -9.52
N PRO A 176 -19.54 -4.00 -8.82
CA PRO A 176 -18.95 -4.25 -7.50
C PRO A 176 -19.93 -4.79 -6.44
N SER A 177 -21.19 -4.36 -6.46
CA SER A 177 -22.25 -4.87 -5.56
C SER A 177 -22.51 -6.37 -5.66
N THR A 178 -22.09 -7.01 -6.76
CA THR A 178 -22.21 -8.46 -6.99
C THR A 178 -20.97 -9.24 -6.57
N GLY A 179 -20.01 -8.54 -5.95
CA GLY A 179 -18.79 -9.10 -5.41
C GLY A 179 -19.03 -10.37 -4.60
N LYS A 180 -18.37 -11.47 -4.98
CA LYS A 180 -18.53 -12.77 -4.31
C LYS A 180 -17.25 -13.58 -4.36
N PHE A 181 -16.87 -14.17 -3.22
CA PHE A 181 -15.77 -15.13 -3.15
C PHE A 181 -16.06 -16.40 -3.94
N ARG A 182 -15.01 -17.06 -4.43
CA ARG A 182 -15.12 -18.32 -5.18
C ARG A 182 -15.84 -19.39 -4.36
N GLN A 183 -16.77 -20.08 -5.02
CA GLN A 183 -17.54 -21.17 -4.42
C GLN A 183 -16.61 -22.26 -3.87
N GLY A 184 -16.87 -22.70 -2.64
CA GLY A 184 -16.07 -23.69 -1.93
C GLY A 184 -14.99 -23.05 -1.07
N TYR A 185 -14.25 -22.05 -1.59
CA TYR A 185 -13.32 -21.28 -0.76
C TYR A 185 -14.05 -20.32 0.18
N ASP A 186 -15.17 -19.74 -0.26
CA ASP A 186 -16.04 -18.89 0.55
C ASP A 186 -16.37 -19.50 1.92
N THR A 187 -16.76 -20.77 1.95
CA THR A 187 -17.23 -21.45 3.17
C THR A 187 -16.10 -22.13 3.93
N HIS A 188 -15.16 -22.78 3.24
CA HIS A 188 -14.18 -23.65 3.89
C HIS A 188 -12.84 -22.97 4.21
N VAL A 189 -12.56 -21.80 3.62
CA VAL A 189 -11.29 -21.09 3.80
C VAL A 189 -11.52 -19.66 4.24
N ILE A 190 -12.27 -18.90 3.44
CA ILE A 190 -12.46 -17.46 3.67
C ILE A 190 -13.31 -17.20 4.90
N LYS A 191 -14.45 -17.86 5.09
CA LYS A 191 -15.29 -17.63 6.28
C LYS A 191 -14.56 -17.92 7.60
N PRO A 192 -13.85 -19.06 7.78
CA PRO A 192 -13.00 -19.28 8.95
C PRO A 192 -11.91 -18.20 9.11
N LEU A 193 -11.25 -17.81 8.02
CA LEU A 193 -10.25 -16.75 8.03
C LEU A 193 -10.83 -15.42 8.51
N LEU A 194 -11.99 -14.99 7.97
CA LEU A 194 -12.66 -13.77 8.39
C LEU A 194 -13.11 -13.84 9.86
N SER A 195 -13.54 -15.00 10.34
CA SER A 195 -13.84 -15.21 11.77
C SER A 195 -12.60 -15.00 12.63
N PHE A 196 -11.48 -15.63 12.28
CA PHE A 196 -10.22 -15.46 12.97
C PHE A 196 -9.77 -13.99 13.00
N LEU A 197 -9.85 -13.29 11.87
CA LEU A 197 -9.47 -11.88 11.78
C LEU A 197 -10.34 -11.00 12.68
N ARG A 198 -11.66 -11.25 12.73
CA ARG A 198 -12.58 -10.53 13.62
C ARG A 198 -12.24 -10.78 15.08
N ASP A 199 -12.04 -12.05 15.46
CA ASP A 199 -11.79 -12.46 16.84
C ASP A 199 -10.43 -11.97 17.35
N SER A 200 -9.44 -11.81 16.46
CA SER A 200 -8.11 -11.27 16.76
C SER A 200 -7.96 -9.76 16.54
N ASN A 201 -9.03 -9.07 16.15
CA ASN A 201 -9.00 -7.65 15.78
C ASN A 201 -7.90 -7.31 14.74
N SER A 202 -7.78 -8.17 13.72
CA SER A 202 -6.83 -8.06 12.62
C SER A 202 -7.54 -7.71 11.31
N PRO A 203 -6.91 -6.96 10.39
CA PRO A 203 -7.54 -6.54 9.14
C PRO A 203 -7.56 -7.66 8.09
N PHE A 204 -8.52 -7.59 7.17
CA PHE A 204 -8.49 -8.33 5.92
C PHE A 204 -7.60 -7.60 4.89
N MET A 205 -6.63 -8.31 4.31
CA MET A 205 -5.61 -7.70 3.47
C MET A 205 -5.75 -8.15 2.02
N VAL A 206 -5.75 -7.21 1.08
CA VAL A 206 -5.90 -7.48 -0.35
C VAL A 206 -4.86 -6.76 -1.19
N ASN A 207 -4.55 -7.34 -2.35
CA ASN A 207 -3.65 -6.81 -3.37
C ASN A 207 -4.46 -6.34 -4.60
N PRO A 208 -5.20 -5.22 -4.53
CA PRO A 208 -5.96 -4.70 -5.65
C PRO A 208 -5.03 -4.01 -6.65
N TYR A 209 -4.96 -4.52 -7.87
CA TYR A 209 -4.17 -3.93 -8.95
C TYR A 209 -5.07 -3.58 -10.13
N PRO A 210 -5.55 -2.32 -10.22
CA PRO A 210 -6.19 -1.79 -11.43
C PRO A 210 -5.34 -2.01 -12.69
N PHE A 211 -4.01 -2.00 -12.55
CA PHE A 211 -3.07 -2.26 -13.64
C PHE A 211 -3.35 -3.58 -14.38
N PHE A 212 -3.60 -4.68 -13.65
CA PHE A 212 -3.79 -6.00 -14.27
C PHE A 212 -5.18 -6.18 -14.90
N ASP A 213 -6.17 -5.41 -14.46
CA ASP A 213 -7.56 -5.49 -14.94
C ASP A 213 -7.90 -4.44 -16.01
N CYS A 214 -7.00 -3.50 -16.28
CA CYS A 214 -7.27 -2.42 -17.23
C CYS A 214 -7.21 -2.88 -18.69
N SER A 215 -7.81 -2.07 -19.55
CA SER A 215 -7.83 -2.16 -21.01
C SER A 215 -7.59 -0.75 -21.59
N PRO A 216 -7.30 -0.59 -22.89
CA PRO A 216 -7.16 0.74 -23.49
C PRO A 216 -8.37 1.66 -23.21
N ASP A 217 -9.59 1.11 -23.21
CA ASP A 217 -10.82 1.86 -22.98
C ASP A 217 -11.05 2.19 -21.49
N THR A 218 -10.43 1.45 -20.58
CA THR A 218 -10.59 1.63 -19.12
C THR A 218 -9.35 2.24 -18.46
N LEU A 219 -8.36 2.66 -19.25
CA LEU A 219 -7.11 3.21 -18.73
C LEU A 219 -7.35 4.46 -17.87
N ASP A 220 -8.21 5.38 -18.32
CA ASP A 220 -8.52 6.58 -17.56
C ASP A 220 -9.25 6.26 -16.24
N TYR A 221 -10.10 5.23 -16.24
CA TYR A 221 -10.77 4.71 -15.06
C TYR A 221 -9.78 4.04 -14.08
N ALA A 222 -8.78 3.31 -14.60
CA ALA A 222 -7.73 2.69 -13.79
C ALA A 222 -6.75 3.71 -13.18
N LEU A 223 -6.46 4.79 -13.91
CA LEU A 223 -5.52 5.85 -13.50
C LEU A 223 -6.16 7.00 -12.72
N PHE A 224 -7.43 6.89 -12.29
CA PHE A 224 -8.18 7.96 -11.62
C PHE A 224 -8.29 9.26 -12.45
N ARG A 225 -8.17 9.18 -13.78
CA ARG A 225 -8.35 10.33 -14.68
C ARG A 225 -9.84 10.62 -14.85
N PRO A 226 -10.25 11.83 -15.28
CA PRO A 226 -11.64 12.11 -15.62
C PRO A 226 -12.18 11.11 -16.64
N ASN A 227 -13.29 10.45 -16.31
CA ASN A 227 -13.94 9.45 -17.15
C ASN A 227 -15.46 9.45 -16.86
N ALA A 228 -16.23 8.69 -17.63
CA ALA A 228 -17.69 8.61 -17.49
C ALA A 228 -18.16 7.86 -16.22
N GLY A 229 -17.24 7.15 -15.55
CA GLY A 229 -17.53 6.24 -14.47
C GLY A 229 -18.24 4.96 -14.91
N VAL A 230 -18.35 4.02 -13.99
CA VAL A 230 -19.10 2.78 -14.14
C VAL A 230 -20.29 2.81 -13.19
N PHE A 231 -21.50 2.70 -13.73
CA PHE A 231 -22.73 2.67 -12.95
C PHE A 231 -23.01 1.25 -12.46
N ASP A 232 -23.21 1.09 -11.15
CA ASP A 232 -23.67 -0.15 -10.55
C ASP A 232 -25.19 -0.13 -10.42
N GLU A 233 -25.88 -0.94 -11.22
CA GLU A 233 -27.36 -0.93 -11.28
C GLU A 233 -28.04 -1.37 -9.98
N ASN A 234 -27.40 -2.22 -9.18
CA ASN A 234 -28.01 -2.77 -7.97
C ASN A 234 -27.98 -1.76 -6.82
N THR A 235 -26.85 -1.04 -6.68
CA THR A 235 -26.63 -0.07 -5.60
C THR A 235 -26.92 1.36 -6.03
N ARG A 236 -27.03 1.61 -7.34
CA ARG A 236 -27.24 2.93 -7.96
C ARG A 236 -26.13 3.94 -7.66
N VAL A 237 -24.91 3.45 -7.46
CA VAL A 237 -23.73 4.28 -7.27
C VAL A 237 -22.88 4.31 -8.53
N PHE A 238 -22.10 5.39 -8.69
CA PHE A 238 -21.12 5.52 -9.77
C PHE A 238 -19.72 5.33 -9.19
N TYR A 239 -18.94 4.48 -9.81
CA TYR A 239 -17.51 4.34 -9.56
C TYR A 239 -16.76 5.19 -10.57
N THR A 240 -15.96 6.15 -10.11
CA THR A 240 -15.16 7.00 -11.00
C THR A 240 -13.72 6.54 -11.12
N ASN A 241 -13.32 5.52 -10.35
CA ASN A 241 -12.02 4.88 -10.47
C ASN A 241 -12.12 3.38 -10.16
N MET A 242 -11.19 2.61 -10.74
CA MET A 242 -11.19 1.14 -10.66
C MET A 242 -10.83 0.60 -9.28
N LEU A 243 -9.99 1.32 -8.52
CA LEU A 243 -9.61 0.89 -7.17
C LEU A 243 -10.82 0.83 -6.25
N ASP A 244 -11.67 1.86 -6.26
CA ASP A 244 -12.91 1.89 -5.46
C ASP A 244 -13.82 0.72 -5.80
N ALA A 245 -13.98 0.43 -7.09
CA ALA A 245 -14.77 -0.71 -7.54
C ALA A 245 -14.20 -2.06 -7.09
N GLN A 246 -12.88 -2.22 -7.13
CA GLN A 246 -12.21 -3.43 -6.65
C GLN A 246 -12.38 -3.60 -5.13
N LEU A 247 -12.21 -2.52 -4.36
CA LEU A 247 -12.40 -2.53 -2.90
C LEU A 247 -13.86 -2.81 -2.52
N ASP A 248 -14.82 -2.20 -3.22
CA ASP A 248 -16.25 -2.41 -2.96
C ASP A 248 -16.74 -3.79 -3.42
N ALA A 249 -16.09 -4.41 -4.40
CA ALA A 249 -16.31 -5.81 -4.74
C ALA A 249 -15.84 -6.75 -3.60
N VAL A 250 -14.68 -6.47 -3.01
CA VAL A 250 -14.19 -7.20 -1.82
C VAL A 250 -15.14 -7.01 -0.64
N PHE A 251 -15.54 -5.77 -0.36
CA PHE A 251 -16.47 -5.44 0.72
C PHE A 251 -17.82 -6.14 0.53
N SER A 252 -18.38 -6.12 -0.70
CA SER A 252 -19.63 -6.82 -1.02
C SER A 252 -19.50 -8.33 -0.78
N ALA A 253 -18.37 -8.94 -1.15
CA ALA A 253 -18.12 -10.36 -0.90
C ALA A 253 -18.02 -10.68 0.61
N MET A 254 -17.34 -9.83 1.40
CA MET A 254 -17.26 -9.96 2.86
C MET A 254 -18.64 -9.80 3.51
N LYS A 255 -19.43 -8.81 3.05
CA LYS A 255 -20.78 -8.55 3.53
C LYS A 255 -21.72 -9.73 3.29
N LEU A 256 -21.63 -10.41 2.14
CA LEU A 256 -22.41 -11.63 1.88
C LEU A 256 -22.13 -12.75 2.88
N LEU A 257 -20.92 -12.80 3.46
CA LEU A 257 -20.57 -13.76 4.51
C LEU A 257 -20.86 -13.23 5.92
N GLY A 258 -21.33 -11.98 6.05
CA GLY A 258 -21.65 -11.32 7.32
C GLY A 258 -20.45 -10.67 8.01
N PHE A 259 -19.47 -10.16 7.26
CA PHE A 259 -18.23 -9.54 7.75
C PHE A 259 -17.98 -8.13 7.22
N ASP A 260 -19.02 -7.29 7.22
CA ASP A 260 -18.93 -5.88 6.79
C ASP A 260 -18.31 -4.93 7.84
N ASP A 261 -18.01 -5.43 9.03
CA ASP A 261 -17.34 -4.74 10.14
C ASP A 261 -15.80 -4.80 10.06
N LEU A 262 -15.23 -5.76 9.33
CA LEU A 262 -13.78 -5.96 9.25
C LEU A 262 -13.09 -4.85 8.45
N GLU A 263 -11.95 -4.38 8.98
CA GLU A 263 -11.04 -3.46 8.29
C GLU A 263 -10.42 -4.09 7.05
N ILE A 264 -10.31 -3.28 5.99
CA ILE A 264 -9.65 -3.66 4.74
C ILE A 264 -8.36 -2.85 4.63
N VAL A 265 -7.25 -3.55 4.39
CA VAL A 265 -5.94 -2.95 4.14
C VAL A 265 -5.47 -3.31 2.74
N ILE A 266 -4.99 -2.31 2.01
CA ILE A 266 -4.39 -2.49 0.69
C ILE A 266 -2.94 -2.90 0.92
N ALA A 267 -2.67 -4.20 0.82
CA ALA A 267 -1.38 -4.78 1.14
C ALA A 267 -0.36 -4.61 0.00
N GLU A 268 -0.84 -4.51 -1.23
CA GLU A 268 -0.08 -4.17 -2.42
C GLU A 268 -0.98 -3.50 -3.46
N THR A 269 -0.50 -2.40 -4.02
CA THR A 269 -1.05 -1.83 -5.25
C THR A 269 -0.01 -0.91 -5.89
N GLY A 270 0.03 -0.82 -7.20
CA GLY A 270 1.04 -0.01 -7.88
C GLY A 270 0.89 -0.03 -9.39
N TRP A 271 1.78 0.69 -10.06
CA TRP A 271 1.78 0.79 -11.51
C TRP A 271 3.22 0.83 -12.05
N PRO A 272 3.57 0.00 -13.04
CA PRO A 272 4.92 -0.09 -13.55
C PRO A 272 5.26 1.10 -14.46
N SER A 273 6.51 1.55 -14.39
CA SER A 273 7.04 2.68 -15.17
C SER A 273 7.63 2.29 -16.53
N MET A 274 7.81 1.00 -16.76
CA MET A 274 8.34 0.43 -18.00
C MET A 274 7.87 -1.01 -18.13
N GLY A 275 7.62 -1.48 -19.35
CA GLY A 275 7.10 -2.81 -19.60
C GLY A 275 7.34 -3.25 -21.04
N ASP A 276 6.77 -4.39 -21.40
CA ASP A 276 6.83 -4.91 -22.75
C ASP A 276 5.98 -4.03 -23.69
N ALA A 277 6.33 -3.99 -24.99
CA ALA A 277 5.66 -3.12 -25.97
C ALA A 277 4.15 -3.40 -26.14
N THR A 278 3.66 -4.56 -25.69
CA THR A 278 2.24 -4.94 -25.71
C THR A 278 1.44 -4.39 -24.53
N GLN A 279 2.11 -3.85 -23.51
CA GLN A 279 1.46 -3.30 -22.32
C GLN A 279 1.16 -1.81 -22.53
N PHE A 280 -0.11 -1.44 -22.43
CA PHE A 280 -0.56 -0.05 -22.61
C PHE A 280 -0.57 0.70 -21.28
N GLY A 281 -0.40 2.02 -21.35
CA GLY A 281 -0.33 2.85 -20.14
C GLY A 281 0.89 2.57 -19.27
N VAL A 282 1.92 1.89 -19.77
CA VAL A 282 3.13 1.57 -19.00
C VAL A 282 4.25 2.53 -19.36
N ASP A 283 4.34 3.60 -18.59
CA ASP A 283 5.41 4.60 -18.67
C ASP A 283 5.52 5.34 -17.32
N ALA A 284 6.61 6.09 -17.12
CA ALA A 284 6.85 6.82 -15.88
C ALA A 284 5.75 7.87 -15.57
N LYS A 285 5.07 8.42 -16.59
CA LYS A 285 4.00 9.40 -16.38
C LYS A 285 2.75 8.71 -15.85
N SER A 286 2.34 7.60 -16.45
CA SER A 286 1.18 6.81 -16.03
C SER A 286 1.40 6.20 -14.64
N ALA A 287 2.63 5.77 -14.34
CA ALA A 287 2.99 5.32 -12.99
C ALA A 287 2.91 6.46 -11.95
N ALA A 288 3.39 7.66 -12.29
CA ALA A 288 3.27 8.85 -11.44
C ALA A 288 1.80 9.23 -11.20
N GLU A 289 0.98 9.19 -12.25
CA GLU A 289 -0.45 9.46 -12.14
C GLU A 289 -1.13 8.43 -11.24
N TYR A 290 -0.93 7.13 -11.46
CA TYR A 290 -1.56 6.11 -10.62
C TYR A 290 -1.16 6.26 -9.15
N ASN A 291 0.13 6.22 -8.84
CA ASN A 291 0.62 6.23 -7.45
C ASN A 291 0.35 7.58 -6.77
N GLY A 292 0.44 8.70 -7.49
CA GLY A 292 0.10 10.02 -6.97
C GLY A 292 -1.39 10.20 -6.73
N ASN A 293 -2.25 9.68 -7.62
CA ASN A 293 -3.70 9.74 -7.46
C ASN A 293 -4.18 8.80 -6.36
N LEU A 294 -3.63 7.59 -6.28
CA LEU A 294 -3.81 6.66 -5.18
C LEU A 294 -3.53 7.34 -3.84
N MET A 295 -2.33 7.92 -3.69
CA MET A 295 -1.92 8.60 -2.45
C MET A 295 -2.91 9.70 -2.07
N ARG A 296 -3.28 10.58 -3.02
CA ARG A 296 -4.26 11.65 -2.78
C ARG A 296 -5.64 11.10 -2.42
N HIS A 297 -6.07 10.01 -3.06
CA HIS A 297 -7.36 9.40 -2.81
C HIS A 297 -7.43 8.79 -1.41
N VAL A 298 -6.50 7.91 -1.05
CA VAL A 298 -6.53 7.22 0.26
C VAL A 298 -6.24 8.15 1.44
N THR A 299 -5.49 9.23 1.22
CA THR A 299 -5.25 10.28 2.23
C THR A 299 -6.37 11.32 2.30
N SER A 300 -7.30 11.38 1.33
CA SER A 300 -8.42 12.33 1.39
C SER A 300 -9.46 11.98 2.46
N GLY A 301 -9.50 10.71 2.88
CA GLY A 301 -10.52 10.20 3.80
C GLY A 301 -11.92 10.07 3.17
N VAL A 302 -12.06 10.19 1.84
CA VAL A 302 -13.36 10.07 1.16
C VAL A 302 -13.94 8.65 1.24
N GLY A 303 -13.08 7.64 1.32
CA GLY A 303 -13.46 6.23 1.25
C GLY A 303 -13.91 5.82 -0.15
N THR A 304 -14.69 4.74 -0.22
CA THR A 304 -15.28 4.23 -1.48
C THR A 304 -16.79 4.47 -1.50
N PRO A 305 -17.49 4.32 -2.64
CA PRO A 305 -18.94 4.47 -2.71
C PRO A 305 -19.74 3.62 -1.70
N LEU A 306 -19.36 2.37 -1.42
CA LEU A 306 -20.01 1.50 -0.43
C LEU A 306 -19.41 1.58 0.97
N MET A 307 -18.21 2.17 1.10
CA MET A 307 -17.55 2.43 2.39
C MET A 307 -17.17 3.92 2.53
N PRO A 308 -18.16 4.83 2.54
CA PRO A 308 -17.89 6.27 2.57
C PRO A 308 -17.24 6.68 3.90
N ASN A 309 -16.28 7.60 3.83
CA ASN A 309 -15.47 8.07 4.96
C ASN A 309 -14.57 7.00 5.60
N ARG A 310 -14.42 5.84 4.97
CA ARG A 310 -13.47 4.81 5.42
C ARG A 310 -12.06 5.17 4.96
N THR A 311 -11.08 4.81 5.78
CA THR A 311 -9.66 5.04 5.52
C THR A 311 -8.98 3.70 5.29
N PHE A 312 -8.11 3.63 4.29
CA PHE A 312 -7.42 2.39 3.96
C PHE A 312 -5.93 2.55 4.25
N GLU A 313 -5.40 1.79 5.21
CA GLU A 313 -3.95 1.59 5.29
C GLU A 313 -3.50 0.98 3.96
N THR A 314 -2.51 1.61 3.33
CA THR A 314 -2.18 1.33 1.92
C THR A 314 -0.68 1.20 1.72
N TYR A 315 -0.25 0.08 1.15
CA TYR A 315 1.15 -0.18 0.82
C TYR A 315 1.36 -0.11 -0.69
N ILE A 316 2.11 0.90 -1.13
CA ILE A 316 2.47 1.05 -2.55
C ILE A 316 3.49 -0.03 -2.91
N PHE A 317 3.23 -0.75 -4.01
CA PHE A 317 4.16 -1.70 -4.61
C PHE A 317 4.92 -1.01 -5.77
N ALA A 318 6.23 -0.77 -5.67
CA ALA A 318 7.14 -1.09 -4.55
C ALA A 318 8.17 0.04 -4.32
N LEU A 319 9.01 -0.12 -3.29
CA LEU A 319 10.01 0.89 -2.93
C LEU A 319 11.07 1.08 -4.03
N PHE A 320 11.60 -0.02 -4.54
CA PHE A 320 12.64 -0.03 -5.57
C PHE A 320 12.22 -0.85 -6.79
N ASN A 321 12.85 -0.56 -7.93
CA ASN A 321 12.86 -1.49 -9.05
C ASN A 321 13.63 -2.74 -8.66
N GLU A 322 13.06 -3.91 -8.95
CA GLU A 322 13.61 -5.21 -8.55
C GLU A 322 14.12 -5.98 -9.77
N ASP A 323 15.40 -5.89 -10.07
CA ASP A 323 15.99 -6.31 -11.36
C ASP A 323 15.99 -7.82 -11.59
N LEU A 324 15.84 -8.62 -10.54
CA LEU A 324 15.78 -10.09 -10.62
C LEU A 324 14.35 -10.64 -10.62
N LYS A 325 13.30 -9.78 -10.61
CA LYS A 325 11.92 -10.28 -10.67
C LYS A 325 11.66 -11.05 -11.98
N PRO A 326 11.15 -12.30 -11.87
CA PRO A 326 10.81 -13.10 -13.05
C PRO A 326 9.55 -12.56 -13.74
N GLY A 327 9.27 -13.06 -14.95
CA GLY A 327 8.06 -12.71 -15.69
C GLY A 327 8.24 -11.50 -16.63
N PRO A 328 7.12 -10.86 -17.01
CA PRO A 328 7.10 -9.75 -17.97
C PRO A 328 8.02 -8.59 -17.57
N THR A 329 8.34 -7.71 -18.52
CA THR A 329 9.23 -6.57 -18.24
C THR A 329 8.71 -5.66 -17.15
N CYS A 330 7.39 -5.46 -17.06
CA CYS A 330 6.80 -4.63 -16.02
C CYS A 330 7.16 -5.02 -14.59
N GLU A 331 7.37 -6.31 -14.31
CA GLU A 331 7.67 -6.82 -12.98
C GLU A 331 8.93 -6.18 -12.39
N ARG A 332 9.89 -5.77 -13.24
CA ARG A 332 11.17 -5.17 -12.82
C ARG A 332 11.08 -3.64 -12.60
N TYR A 333 9.93 -3.02 -12.87
CA TYR A 333 9.81 -1.56 -12.98
C TYR A 333 8.65 -0.92 -12.17
N PHE A 334 8.23 -1.58 -11.08
CA PHE A 334 7.22 -1.07 -10.14
C PHE A 334 7.76 -0.07 -9.10
N GLY A 335 9.08 0.15 -9.05
CA GLY A 335 9.72 0.97 -8.03
C GLY A 335 9.32 2.44 -8.08
N LEU A 336 9.07 3.01 -6.90
CA LEU A 336 9.01 4.45 -6.69
C LEU A 336 10.39 5.11 -6.85
N PHE A 337 11.45 4.39 -6.43
CA PHE A 337 12.83 4.84 -6.47
C PHE A 337 13.71 3.89 -7.28
N ARG A 338 14.77 4.44 -7.88
CA ARG A 338 15.91 3.67 -8.35
C ARG A 338 16.73 3.20 -7.15
N THR A 339 17.67 2.29 -7.40
CA THR A 339 18.53 1.76 -6.33
C THR A 339 19.57 2.77 -5.83
N ASP A 340 19.74 3.92 -6.47
CA ASP A 340 20.49 5.07 -5.94
C ASP A 340 19.61 6.00 -5.08
N MET A 341 18.38 5.59 -4.76
CA MET A 341 17.36 6.35 -4.02
C MET A 341 16.83 7.60 -4.73
N THR A 342 17.18 7.82 -6.00
CA THR A 342 16.54 8.86 -6.81
C THR A 342 15.13 8.43 -7.21
N PRO A 343 14.16 9.35 -7.25
CA PRO A 343 12.80 9.01 -7.68
C PRO A 343 12.78 8.58 -9.16
N VAL A 344 12.07 7.50 -9.46
CA VAL A 344 11.76 7.15 -10.87
C VAL A 344 10.84 8.21 -11.47
N TYR A 345 9.89 8.69 -10.66
CA TYR A 345 8.94 9.76 -10.94
C TYR A 345 8.51 10.40 -9.61
N ASP A 346 7.97 11.62 -9.64
CA ASP A 346 7.54 12.35 -8.44
C ASP A 346 6.04 12.16 -8.17
N ILE A 347 5.71 11.79 -6.94
CA ILE A 347 4.33 11.65 -6.43
C ILE A 347 4.12 12.43 -5.12
N GLY A 348 5.07 13.28 -4.72
CA GLY A 348 4.96 14.07 -3.49
C GLY A 348 5.27 13.32 -2.20
N ILE A 349 5.96 12.18 -2.26
CA ILE A 349 6.36 11.40 -1.08
C ILE A 349 7.63 11.95 -0.40
N LEU A 350 8.49 12.64 -1.15
CA LEU A 350 9.69 13.26 -0.59
C LEU A 350 9.33 14.46 0.29
N ARG A 351 9.99 14.57 1.45
CA ARG A 351 9.79 15.72 2.34
C ARG A 351 10.24 17.01 1.66
N PRO A 352 9.62 18.18 1.97
CA PRO A 352 9.91 19.45 1.28
C PRO A 352 11.39 19.84 1.26
N THR A 353 12.14 19.53 2.33
CA THR A 353 13.59 19.80 2.43
C THR A 353 14.40 19.00 1.42
N VAL A 354 14.00 17.76 1.13
CA VAL A 354 14.65 16.87 0.16
C VAL A 354 14.18 17.15 -1.26
N ALA A 355 12.88 17.44 -1.44
CA ALA A 355 12.32 17.81 -2.74
C ALA A 355 12.99 19.06 -3.34
N ALA A 356 13.32 20.06 -2.51
CA ALA A 356 14.06 21.24 -2.95
C ALA A 356 15.48 20.91 -3.44
N ALA A 357 16.18 19.97 -2.80
CA ALA A 357 17.52 19.54 -3.20
C ALA A 357 17.50 18.75 -4.52
N ALA A 358 16.55 17.82 -4.68
CA ALA A 358 16.39 17.04 -5.92
C ALA A 358 16.09 17.93 -7.14
N ASN A 359 15.26 18.97 -6.96
CA ASN A 359 14.93 19.92 -8.02
C ASN A 359 16.14 20.81 -8.41
N ILE A 360 17.04 21.10 -7.48
CA ILE A 360 18.28 21.85 -7.77
C ILE A 360 19.22 21.00 -8.62
N GLU A 361 19.40 19.70 -8.31
CA GLU A 361 20.24 18.80 -9.11
C GLU A 361 19.74 18.65 -10.56
N HIS A 362 18.43 18.47 -10.74
CA HIS A 362 17.81 18.42 -12.08
C HIS A 362 18.00 19.72 -12.87
N ALA A 363 17.89 20.87 -12.21
CA ALA A 363 18.12 22.17 -12.84
C ALA A 363 19.60 22.38 -13.22
N THR A 364 20.55 21.96 -12.38
CA THR A 364 21.98 22.01 -12.72
C THR A 364 22.34 21.07 -13.86
N CYS A 365 21.71 19.89 -13.97
CA CYS A 365 21.94 18.95 -15.06
C CYS A 365 21.45 19.52 -16.41
N LEU A 366 20.27 20.16 -16.43
CA LEU A 366 19.79 20.89 -17.61
C LEU A 366 20.70 22.08 -17.98
N LEU A 367 21.24 22.81 -16.99
CA LEU A 367 22.13 23.94 -17.23
C LEU A 367 23.45 23.48 -17.88
N VAL A 368 24.03 22.37 -17.42
CA VAL A 368 25.27 21.81 -17.97
C VAL A 368 25.06 21.30 -19.40
N ILE A 369 23.93 20.67 -19.70
CA ILE A 369 23.58 20.24 -21.07
C ILE A 369 23.39 21.45 -22.00
N THR A 370 22.73 22.51 -21.52
CA THR A 370 22.48 23.72 -22.32
C THR A 370 23.77 24.49 -22.60
N VAL A 371 24.67 24.59 -21.62
CA VAL A 371 26.00 25.21 -21.80
C VAL A 371 26.89 24.36 -22.70
N GLY A 372 26.84 23.03 -22.58
CA GLY A 372 27.57 22.11 -23.47
C GLY A 372 27.14 22.22 -24.94
N LEU A 373 25.83 22.35 -25.21
CA LEU A 373 25.29 22.57 -26.57
C LEU A 373 25.64 23.95 -27.14
N LEU A 374 25.77 24.99 -26.30
CA LEU A 374 26.22 26.31 -26.74
C LEU A 374 27.71 26.34 -27.09
N ILE A 375 28.56 25.57 -26.40
CA ILE A 375 30.00 25.51 -26.67
C ILE A 375 30.30 24.75 -27.97
N ILE A 376 29.53 23.70 -28.29
CA ILE A 376 29.69 22.93 -29.54
C ILE A 376 29.28 23.76 -30.78
N LYS A 377 28.34 24.71 -30.64
CA LYS A 377 27.91 25.59 -31.74
C LYS A 377 28.87 26.74 -32.06
N ASN A 378 29.85 27.03 -31.21
CA ASN A 378 30.85 28.10 -31.41
C ASN A 378 32.21 27.60 -31.95
N HIS A 379 32.33 26.30 -32.26
CA HIS A 379 33.54 25.70 -32.86
C HIS A 379 33.26 24.95 -34.18
N GLY A 380 32.22 25.36 -34.92
CA GLY A 380 31.94 24.89 -36.29
C GLY A 380 32.31 25.93 -37.33
#